data_AF-A0A945HIR8-F1
#
_entry.id   AF-A0A945HIR8-F1
#
_cell.length_a   1.000
_cell.length_b   1.000
_cell.length_c   1.000
_cell.angle_alpha   90.00
_cell.angle_beta   90.00
_cell.angle_gamma   90.00
#
_symmetry.space_group_name_H-M   'P 1'
#
loop_
_entity.id
_entity.type
_entity.pdbx_description
1 polymer ?
#
loop_
_entity_poly.entity_id
_entity_poly.type
_entity_poly.pdbx_seq_one_letter_code
_entity_poly.pdbx_strand_id
1 'polypeptide(L)'
;MIEKIQITNIKGIGTNTPNSTFEFELRPNRPHIFVAPNGFGKSSLATAFNRLRATKIILEKNDFFKNNENNNPKIELTYSNNGANSTTIEANENTNQFRQNFSWFVIINQLFAKAKKSRINGNVIAFASLETPPVILVNSIPDNMSFTYSINNQKVQFGINGKVLRNLTSLYENKEFIKKLSSHFLTIQRINGQTFQNRIQAFKERINQQNGTVVELRNWIENNELDFLNGTNNLSTLANFISTFDIGFDSNADNFLTAIQLSVDYNRDSNQFKSACHRKVYDLEKSKYTKVFEDFNSSWQDFKPVEKDGKL
;
A
#
# COMPACT_ATOMS: atom_id res chain seq x y z
N MET A 1 -21.53 -17.30 -21.48
CA MET A 1 -20.76 -18.55 -21.65
C MET A 1 -19.59 -18.26 -22.55
N ILE A 2 -18.36 -18.62 -22.16
CA ILE A 2 -17.20 -18.50 -23.07
C ILE A 2 -17.11 -19.80 -23.86
N GLU A 3 -17.08 -19.67 -25.18
CA GLU A 3 -17.19 -20.77 -26.15
C GLU A 3 -15.84 -21.10 -26.76
N LYS A 4 -15.04 -20.08 -27.04
CA LYS A 4 -13.75 -20.24 -27.72
C LYS A 4 -12.76 -19.19 -27.25
N ILE A 5 -11.51 -19.61 -27.08
CA ILE A 5 -10.37 -18.72 -26.91
C ILE A 5 -9.34 -19.11 -27.97
N GLN A 6 -8.86 -18.15 -28.74
CA GLN A 6 -7.81 -18.34 -29.72
C GLN A 6 -6.61 -17.45 -29.37
N ILE A 7 -5.42 -18.03 -29.43
CA ILE A 7 -4.15 -17.37 -29.12
C ILE A 7 -3.21 -17.51 -30.30
N THR A 8 -2.57 -16.41 -30.67
CA THR A 8 -1.66 -16.35 -31.81
C THR A 8 -0.37 -15.66 -31.38
N ASN A 9 0.77 -16.27 -31.75
CA ASN A 9 2.13 -15.73 -31.59
C ASN A 9 2.59 -15.47 -30.14
N ILE A 10 2.10 -16.27 -29.19
CA ILE A 10 2.49 -16.20 -27.77
C ILE A 10 3.15 -17.50 -27.33
N LYS A 11 4.38 -17.41 -26.84
CA LYS A 11 5.25 -18.53 -26.43
C LYS A 11 5.35 -19.63 -27.48
N GLY A 12 4.82 -20.82 -27.21
CA GLY A 12 4.89 -21.97 -28.11
C GLY A 12 3.81 -22.00 -29.18
N ILE A 13 2.86 -21.06 -29.16
CA ILE A 13 1.70 -21.02 -30.06
C ILE A 13 1.93 -19.93 -31.11
N GLY A 14 1.96 -20.32 -32.38
CA GLY A 14 2.07 -19.41 -33.52
C GLY A 14 0.80 -19.43 -34.37
N THR A 15 0.74 -18.61 -35.42
CA THR A 15 -0.44 -18.53 -36.31
C THR A 15 -0.88 -19.88 -36.88
N ASN A 16 0.07 -20.78 -37.17
CA ASN A 16 -0.20 -22.07 -37.82
C ASN A 16 -0.07 -23.26 -36.88
N THR A 17 -0.07 -23.06 -35.56
CA THR A 17 -0.01 -24.18 -34.62
C THR A 17 -1.41 -24.76 -34.40
N PRO A 18 -1.59 -26.09 -34.42
CA PRO A 18 -2.92 -26.73 -34.27
C PRO A 18 -3.57 -26.46 -32.91
N ASN A 19 -2.77 -26.19 -31.87
CA ASN A 19 -3.25 -25.92 -30.52
C ASN A 19 -3.44 -24.41 -30.25
N SER A 20 -3.70 -23.61 -31.28
CA SER A 20 -3.94 -22.16 -31.14
C SER A 20 -5.36 -21.83 -30.72
N THR A 21 -6.31 -22.72 -30.99
CA THR A 21 -7.72 -22.57 -30.65
C THR A 21 -8.11 -23.55 -29.55
N PHE A 22 -8.77 -23.02 -28.54
CA PHE A 22 -9.32 -23.77 -27.42
C PHE A 22 -10.83 -23.58 -27.39
N GLU A 23 -11.57 -24.65 -27.61
CA GLU A 23 -13.03 -24.66 -27.56
C GLU A 23 -13.49 -25.18 -26.20
N PHE A 24 -14.47 -24.50 -25.62
CA PHE A 24 -14.92 -24.71 -24.26
C PHE A 24 -16.43 -24.50 -24.12
N GLU A 25 -16.98 -24.98 -23.01
CA GLU A 25 -18.32 -24.61 -22.55
C GLU A 25 -18.23 -23.95 -21.17
N LEU A 26 -17.58 -22.78 -21.09
CA LEU A 26 -17.35 -22.12 -19.79
C LEU A 26 -18.59 -21.35 -19.36
N ARG A 27 -19.39 -22.00 -18.54
CA ARG A 27 -20.55 -21.39 -17.88
C ARG A 27 -20.08 -20.44 -16.77
N PRO A 28 -20.72 -19.26 -16.63
CA PRO A 28 -20.39 -18.33 -15.56
C PRO A 28 -20.70 -18.92 -14.17
N ASN A 29 -20.09 -18.35 -13.13
CA ASN A 29 -20.31 -18.71 -11.72
C ASN A 29 -19.98 -20.17 -11.37
N ARG A 30 -19.09 -20.81 -12.14
CA ARG A 30 -18.58 -22.15 -11.85
C ARG A 30 -17.06 -22.18 -12.02
N PRO A 31 -16.31 -22.81 -11.10
CA PRO A 31 -14.90 -23.09 -11.32
C PRO A 31 -14.76 -24.12 -12.45
N HIS A 32 -13.80 -23.89 -13.35
CA HIS A 32 -13.46 -24.80 -14.44
C HIS A 32 -12.03 -25.27 -14.26
N ILE A 33 -11.79 -26.57 -14.45
CA ILE A 33 -10.46 -27.18 -14.34
C ILE A 33 -10.06 -27.70 -15.71
N PHE A 34 -8.95 -27.18 -16.24
CA PHE A 34 -8.39 -27.62 -17.52
C PHE A 34 -7.17 -28.50 -17.28
N VAL A 35 -7.24 -29.74 -17.78
CA VAL A 35 -6.13 -30.69 -17.74
C VAL A 35 -5.73 -31.01 -19.16
N ALA A 36 -4.45 -30.90 -19.47
CA ALA A 36 -3.89 -31.25 -20.77
C ALA A 36 -2.45 -31.77 -20.61
N PRO A 37 -1.92 -32.55 -21.56
CA PRO A 37 -0.52 -32.98 -21.57
C PRO A 37 0.48 -31.81 -21.58
N ASN A 38 1.74 -32.11 -21.27
CA ASN A 38 2.82 -31.13 -21.41
C ASN A 38 3.00 -30.74 -22.89
N GLY A 39 3.26 -29.46 -23.16
CA GLY A 39 3.36 -28.94 -24.53
C GLY A 39 2.03 -28.55 -25.18
N PHE A 40 0.87 -28.84 -24.58
CA PHE A 40 -0.45 -28.47 -25.14
C PHE A 40 -0.74 -26.95 -25.16
N GLY A 41 0.15 -26.12 -24.61
CA GLY A 41 -0.03 -24.67 -24.60
C GLY A 41 -0.65 -24.09 -23.33
N LYS A 42 -0.79 -24.87 -22.24
CA LYS A 42 -1.27 -24.39 -20.92
C LYS A 42 -0.52 -23.12 -20.44
N SER A 43 0.82 -23.14 -20.53
CA SER A 43 1.64 -21.99 -20.16
C SER A 43 1.47 -20.81 -21.12
N SER A 44 1.29 -21.08 -22.42
CA SER A 44 1.01 -20.04 -23.42
C SER A 44 -0.33 -19.35 -23.14
N LEU A 45 -1.38 -20.10 -22.81
CA LEU A 45 -2.69 -19.60 -22.42
C LEU A 45 -2.60 -18.68 -21.19
N ALA A 46 -1.95 -19.16 -20.12
CA ALA A 46 -1.75 -18.35 -18.92
C ALA A 46 -0.92 -17.09 -19.21
N THR A 47 0.12 -17.20 -20.04
CA THR A 47 0.99 -16.06 -20.42
C THR A 47 0.22 -15.01 -21.21
N ALA A 48 -0.64 -15.43 -22.14
CA ALA A 48 -1.46 -14.54 -22.94
C ALA A 48 -2.30 -13.59 -22.06
N PHE A 49 -3.04 -14.14 -21.10
CA PHE A 49 -3.83 -13.34 -20.16
C PHE A 49 -2.98 -12.60 -19.11
N ASN A 50 -1.82 -13.14 -18.70
CA ASN A 50 -0.93 -12.47 -17.75
C ASN A 50 -0.27 -11.22 -18.35
N ARG A 51 -0.02 -11.23 -19.66
CA ARG A 51 0.56 -10.11 -20.43
C ARG A 51 -0.48 -9.17 -21.02
N LEU A 52 -1.77 -9.51 -20.89
CA LEU A 52 -2.87 -8.63 -21.27
C LEU A 52 -2.97 -7.47 -20.28
N ARG A 53 -2.73 -6.25 -20.74
CA ARG A 53 -2.93 -5.00 -20.00
C ARG A 53 -4.26 -4.38 -20.37
N ALA A 54 -4.71 -3.41 -19.60
CA ALA A 54 -5.98 -2.73 -19.81
C ALA A 54 -6.18 -2.14 -21.22
N THR A 55 -5.10 -1.82 -21.94
CA THR A 55 -5.13 -1.16 -23.24
C THR A 55 -4.63 -2.03 -24.40
N LYS A 56 -3.73 -2.97 -24.15
CA LYS A 56 -3.06 -3.80 -25.16
C LYS A 56 -2.36 -5.01 -24.55
N ILE A 57 -1.83 -5.90 -25.39
CA ILE A 57 -0.90 -6.97 -25.00
C ILE A 57 0.53 -6.39 -24.94
N ILE A 58 1.26 -6.67 -23.86
CA ILE A 58 2.68 -6.33 -23.74
C ILE A 58 3.47 -7.59 -23.40
N LEU A 59 4.19 -8.13 -24.38
CA LEU A 59 5.06 -9.30 -24.21
C LEU A 59 6.49 -8.89 -23.87
N GLU A 60 7.18 -9.74 -23.11
CA GLU A 60 8.64 -9.70 -23.02
C GLU A 60 9.24 -10.49 -24.20
N LYS A 61 10.51 -10.23 -24.53
CA LYS A 61 11.21 -10.88 -25.66
C LYS A 61 11.05 -12.41 -25.70
N ASN A 62 11.11 -13.06 -24.54
CA ASN A 62 11.02 -14.52 -24.42
C ASN A 62 9.57 -15.06 -24.49
N ASP A 63 8.57 -14.17 -24.47
CA ASP A 63 7.16 -14.53 -24.57
C ASP A 63 6.65 -14.46 -26.01
N PHE A 64 7.40 -13.84 -26.93
CA PHE A 64 7.07 -13.88 -28.36
C PHE A 64 7.28 -15.28 -28.93
N PHE A 65 6.45 -15.66 -29.91
CA PHE A 65 6.67 -16.92 -30.63
C PHE A 65 8.07 -16.96 -31.25
N LYS A 66 8.84 -18.01 -30.93
CA LYS A 66 10.25 -18.17 -31.31
C LYS A 66 11.16 -16.99 -30.91
N ASN A 67 10.81 -16.24 -29.86
CA ASN A 67 11.52 -15.05 -29.41
C ASN A 67 11.69 -13.97 -30.50
N ASN A 68 10.78 -13.92 -31.47
CA ASN A 68 10.81 -12.97 -32.58
C ASN A 68 9.72 -11.91 -32.38
N GLU A 69 10.15 -10.68 -32.12
CA GLU A 69 9.26 -9.53 -31.85
C GLU A 69 8.42 -9.11 -33.06
N ASN A 70 8.76 -9.57 -34.27
CA ASN A 70 7.93 -9.36 -35.46
C ASN A 70 6.69 -10.28 -35.52
N ASN A 71 6.56 -11.22 -34.58
CA ASN A 71 5.38 -12.08 -34.49
C ASN A 71 4.30 -11.39 -33.65
N ASN A 72 3.40 -10.67 -34.31
CA ASN A 72 2.37 -9.87 -33.64
C ASN A 72 1.42 -10.75 -32.82
N PRO A 73 1.27 -10.51 -31.51
CA PRO A 73 0.45 -11.32 -30.63
C PRO A 73 -1.04 -10.97 -30.75
N LYS A 74 -1.90 -11.99 -30.65
CA LYS A 74 -3.36 -11.83 -30.66
C LYS A 74 -4.04 -12.77 -29.67
N ILE A 75 -5.08 -12.29 -29.00
CA ILE A 75 -6.04 -13.09 -28.25
C ILE A 75 -7.43 -12.78 -28.77
N GLU A 76 -8.20 -13.80 -29.14
CA GLU A 76 -9.61 -13.69 -29.51
C GLU A 76 -10.43 -14.53 -28.54
N LEU A 77 -11.54 -13.98 -28.05
CA LEU A 77 -12.47 -14.67 -27.17
C LEU A 77 -13.87 -14.54 -27.73
N THR A 78 -14.52 -15.68 -27.91
CA THR A 78 -15.92 -15.78 -28.32
C THR A 78 -16.78 -16.17 -27.13
N TYR A 79 -17.82 -15.40 -26.86
CA TYR A 79 -18.76 -15.64 -25.77
C TYR A 79 -20.20 -15.36 -26.20
N SER A 80 -21.14 -16.04 -25.57
CA SER A 80 -22.57 -15.93 -25.87
C SER A 80 -23.41 -15.82 -24.59
N ASN A 81 -24.67 -15.43 -24.72
CA ASN A 81 -25.65 -15.59 -23.65
C ASN A 81 -26.26 -16.99 -23.73
N ASN A 82 -25.56 -17.98 -23.15
CA ASN A 82 -25.98 -19.39 -23.12
C ASN A 82 -26.31 -19.97 -24.52
N GLY A 83 -25.43 -19.76 -25.49
CA GLY A 83 -25.56 -20.28 -26.87
C GLY A 83 -26.32 -19.34 -27.82
N ALA A 84 -26.89 -18.24 -27.34
CA ALA A 84 -27.51 -17.20 -28.16
C ALA A 84 -26.62 -15.95 -28.23
N ASN A 85 -26.64 -15.25 -29.38
CA ASN A 85 -25.94 -13.98 -29.60
C ASN A 85 -24.42 -14.07 -29.34
N SER A 86 -23.74 -14.95 -30.06
CA SER A 86 -22.29 -15.10 -29.94
C SER A 86 -21.56 -13.84 -30.40
N THR A 87 -20.69 -13.32 -29.55
CA THR A 87 -19.89 -12.11 -29.75
C THR A 87 -18.43 -12.49 -29.66
N THR A 88 -17.61 -11.99 -30.59
CA THR A 88 -16.15 -12.18 -30.55
C THR A 88 -15.48 -10.84 -30.27
N ILE A 89 -14.56 -10.86 -29.32
CA ILE A 89 -13.73 -9.72 -28.93
C ILE A 89 -12.26 -10.07 -29.08
N GLU A 90 -11.42 -9.05 -29.33
CA GLU A 90 -9.99 -9.24 -29.52
C GLU A 90 -9.11 -8.30 -28.70
N ALA A 91 -7.88 -8.75 -28.49
CA ALA A 91 -6.78 -7.94 -28.00
C ALA A 91 -5.50 -8.26 -28.79
N ASN A 92 -4.72 -7.22 -29.05
CA ASN A 92 -3.45 -7.28 -29.76
C ASN A 92 -2.46 -6.27 -29.16
N GLU A 93 -1.34 -6.03 -29.84
CA GLU A 93 -0.30 -5.08 -29.42
C GLU A 93 -0.73 -3.60 -29.41
N ASN A 94 -1.89 -3.28 -29.99
CA ASN A 94 -2.40 -1.91 -30.13
C ASN A 94 -3.68 -1.68 -29.33
N THR A 95 -4.54 -2.70 -29.19
CA THR A 95 -5.87 -2.57 -28.58
C THR A 95 -6.23 -3.72 -27.65
N ASN A 96 -7.21 -3.49 -26.76
CA ASN A 96 -7.80 -4.51 -25.91
C ASN A 96 -9.29 -4.24 -25.69
N GLN A 97 -10.15 -5.12 -26.22
CA GLN A 97 -11.61 -5.03 -26.09
C GLN A 97 -12.17 -5.78 -24.86
N PHE A 98 -11.34 -6.57 -24.16
CA PHE A 98 -11.77 -7.38 -23.02
C PHE A 98 -12.25 -6.54 -21.85
N ARG A 99 -11.61 -5.38 -21.59
CA ARG A 99 -11.87 -4.56 -20.40
C ARG A 99 -13.32 -4.07 -20.28
N GLN A 100 -14.03 -3.96 -21.39
CA GLN A 100 -15.43 -3.52 -21.38
C GLN A 100 -16.37 -4.59 -20.81
N ASN A 101 -16.01 -5.87 -20.96
CA ASN A 101 -16.90 -7.00 -20.66
C ASN A 101 -16.35 -7.96 -19.60
N PHE A 102 -15.03 -7.98 -19.37
CA PHE A 102 -14.35 -8.94 -18.51
C PHE A 102 -13.31 -8.28 -17.60
N SER A 103 -13.25 -8.77 -16.37
CA SER A 103 -12.09 -8.64 -15.50
C SER A 103 -11.30 -9.95 -15.55
N TRP A 104 -9.98 -9.86 -15.56
CA TRP A 104 -9.11 -11.04 -15.57
C TRP A 104 -7.98 -10.88 -14.55
N PHE A 105 -7.56 -12.02 -14.03
CA PHE A 105 -6.38 -12.15 -13.19
C PHE A 105 -5.77 -13.53 -13.41
N VAL A 106 -4.45 -13.61 -13.44
CA VAL A 106 -3.74 -14.86 -13.69
C VAL A 106 -2.84 -15.17 -12.51
N ILE A 107 -3.03 -16.34 -11.93
CA ILE A 107 -2.12 -16.93 -10.93
C ILE A 107 -1.39 -18.07 -11.64
N ILE A 108 -0.08 -17.91 -11.80
CA ILE A 108 0.80 -18.96 -12.32
C ILE A 108 1.78 -19.39 -11.24
N ASN A 109 2.18 -20.65 -11.29
CA ASN A 109 3.35 -21.10 -10.54
C ASN A 109 4.57 -20.34 -11.06
N GLN A 110 5.20 -19.56 -10.19
CA GLN A 110 6.35 -18.72 -10.54
C GLN A 110 7.69 -19.47 -10.42
N LEU A 111 7.68 -20.80 -10.26
CA LEU A 111 8.91 -21.59 -10.28
C LEU A 111 9.67 -21.38 -11.59
N PHE A 112 10.91 -20.96 -11.47
CA PHE A 112 11.84 -20.85 -12.59
C PHE A 112 13.13 -21.60 -12.27
N ALA A 113 13.78 -22.10 -13.33
CA ALA A 113 15.09 -22.70 -13.19
C ALA A 113 16.15 -21.60 -13.09
N LYS A 114 16.93 -21.62 -12.01
CA LYS A 114 18.07 -20.73 -11.80
C LYS A 114 19.35 -21.54 -11.79
N ALA A 115 20.30 -21.15 -12.62
CA ALA A 115 21.65 -21.68 -12.56
C ALA A 115 22.35 -21.12 -11.32
N LYS A 116 22.76 -21.99 -10.40
CA LYS A 116 23.65 -21.65 -9.29
C LYS A 116 25.05 -22.14 -9.62
N LYS A 117 26.04 -21.31 -9.28
CA LYS A 117 27.45 -21.67 -9.31
C LYS A 117 27.91 -21.84 -7.87
N SER A 118 28.45 -23.01 -7.53
CA SER A 118 29.14 -23.21 -6.25
C SER A 118 30.60 -23.54 -6.51
N ARG A 119 31.48 -23.18 -5.57
CA ARG A 119 32.89 -23.55 -5.59
C ARG A 119 33.11 -24.69 -4.60
N ILE A 120 33.58 -25.83 -5.11
CA ILE A 120 34.00 -26.97 -4.29
C ILE A 120 35.45 -27.28 -4.67
N ASN A 121 36.37 -27.23 -3.70
CA ASN A 121 37.81 -27.45 -3.89
C ASN A 121 38.42 -26.66 -5.06
N GLY A 122 38.07 -25.38 -5.18
CA GLY A 122 38.58 -24.49 -6.23
C GLY A 122 37.91 -24.62 -7.60
N ASN A 123 37.11 -25.67 -7.83
CA ASN A 123 36.38 -25.86 -9.09
C ASN A 123 34.98 -25.25 -9.02
N VAL A 124 34.57 -24.55 -10.09
CA VAL A 124 33.21 -24.01 -10.24
C VAL A 124 32.30 -25.09 -10.81
N ILE A 125 31.30 -25.50 -10.04
CA ILE A 125 30.27 -26.45 -10.46
C ILE A 125 28.97 -25.66 -10.65
N ALA A 126 28.35 -25.82 -11.81
CA ALA A 126 27.04 -25.27 -12.11
C ALA A 126 25.96 -26.33 -11.87
N PHE A 127 24.90 -25.97 -11.14
CA PHE A 127 23.71 -26.80 -10.98
C PHE A 127 22.45 -25.97 -11.15
N ALA A 128 21.39 -26.61 -11.65
CA ALA A 128 20.08 -26.00 -11.79
C ALA A 128 19.30 -26.15 -10.47
N SER A 129 18.76 -25.05 -9.97
CA SER A 129 17.82 -25.02 -8.84
C SER A 129 16.48 -24.54 -9.36
N LEU A 130 15.39 -25.16 -8.92
CA LEU A 130 14.06 -24.54 -9.04
C LEU A 130 13.93 -23.51 -7.92
N GLU A 131 13.60 -22.28 -8.26
CA GLU A 131 13.36 -21.19 -7.31
C GLU A 131 12.03 -20.52 -7.61
N THR A 132 11.38 -20.00 -6.58
CA THR A 132 10.34 -18.99 -6.72
C THR A 132 10.98 -17.61 -6.58
N PRO A 133 10.53 -16.60 -7.34
CA PRO A 133 10.99 -15.24 -7.13
C PRO A 133 10.57 -14.77 -5.74
N PRO A 134 11.32 -13.84 -5.13
CA PRO A 134 10.96 -13.28 -3.84
C PRO A 134 9.61 -12.54 -3.96
N VAL A 135 8.74 -12.76 -2.98
CA VAL A 135 7.53 -11.97 -2.80
C VAL A 135 7.90 -10.74 -1.99
N ILE A 136 7.84 -9.56 -2.61
CA ILE A 136 8.13 -8.29 -1.94
C ILE A 136 6.85 -7.82 -1.24
N LEU A 137 6.86 -7.77 0.08
CA LEU A 137 5.76 -7.31 0.93
C LEU A 137 5.83 -5.79 1.13
N VAL A 138 7.03 -5.24 1.26
CA VAL A 138 7.28 -3.80 1.30
C VAL A 138 8.50 -3.45 0.45
N ASN A 139 8.31 -2.54 -0.52
CA ASN A 139 9.33 -2.26 -1.54
C ASN A 139 10.48 -1.35 -1.08
N SER A 140 10.34 -0.69 0.08
CA SER A 140 11.39 0.13 0.67
C SER A 140 11.21 0.19 2.19
N ILE A 141 12.29 -0.12 2.92
CA ILE A 141 12.35 0.01 4.37
C ILE A 141 12.78 1.45 4.70
N PRO A 142 11.94 2.23 5.41
CA PRO A 142 12.32 3.57 5.84
C PRO A 142 13.47 3.54 6.85
N ASP A 143 14.31 4.57 6.79
CA ASP A 143 15.40 4.78 7.75
C ASP A 143 14.89 4.75 9.19
N ASN A 144 15.74 4.29 10.11
CA ASN A 144 15.41 4.20 11.53
C ASN A 144 15.44 5.59 12.18
N MET A 145 14.37 6.36 11.96
CA MET A 145 14.20 7.72 12.46
C MET A 145 13.17 7.76 13.60
N SER A 146 13.49 8.48 14.67
CA SER A 146 12.59 8.73 15.80
C SER A 146 12.03 10.15 15.80
N PHE A 147 10.89 10.34 16.47
CA PHE A 147 10.37 11.68 16.75
C PHE A 147 11.30 12.43 17.70
N THR A 148 11.49 13.74 17.46
CA THR A 148 12.27 14.64 18.34
C THR A 148 11.42 15.31 19.41
N TYR A 149 10.25 14.74 19.71
CA TYR A 149 9.28 15.29 20.65
C TYR A 149 9.90 15.53 22.04
N SER A 150 9.59 16.69 22.62
CA SER A 150 9.93 17.01 24.00
C SER A 150 8.83 17.84 24.62
N ILE A 151 8.15 17.27 25.62
CA ILE A 151 7.11 17.98 26.37
C ILE A 151 7.67 19.24 27.04
N ASN A 152 8.93 19.25 27.48
CA ASN A 152 9.54 20.42 28.09
C ASN A 152 9.68 21.56 27.08
N ASN A 153 10.14 21.26 25.86
CA ASN A 153 10.24 22.25 24.78
C ASN A 153 8.86 22.79 24.41
N GLN A 154 7.86 21.92 24.32
CA GLN A 154 6.47 22.31 24.06
C GLN A 154 5.92 23.26 25.13
N LYS A 155 6.14 22.94 26.42
CA LYS A 155 5.73 23.78 27.55
C LYS A 155 6.37 25.17 27.51
N VAL A 156 7.68 25.23 27.26
CA VAL A 156 8.41 26.49 27.15
C VAL A 156 7.88 27.34 25.98
N GLN A 157 7.64 26.74 24.81
CA GLN A 157 7.08 27.44 23.65
C GLN A 157 5.60 27.80 23.80
N PHE A 158 4.88 27.18 24.73
CA PHE A 158 3.50 27.53 25.03
C PHE A 158 3.43 28.75 25.96
N GLY A 159 4.36 28.86 26.92
CA GLY A 159 4.47 29.97 27.86
C GLY A 159 4.13 29.56 29.30
N ILE A 160 3.71 30.55 30.10
CA ILE A 160 3.49 30.42 31.56
C ILE A 160 2.55 29.25 31.90
N ASN A 161 1.46 29.09 31.14
CA ASN A 161 0.47 28.04 31.33
C ASN A 161 0.71 26.80 30.45
N GLY A 162 1.94 26.57 29.98
CA GLY A 162 2.32 25.35 29.25
C GLY A 162 2.02 24.07 30.02
N LYS A 163 1.88 24.13 31.35
CA LYS A 163 1.41 23.03 32.21
C LYS A 163 0.07 22.40 31.76
N VAL A 164 -0.73 23.11 30.96
CA VAL A 164 -1.99 22.60 30.40
C VAL A 164 -1.77 21.45 29.39
N LEU A 165 -0.60 21.40 28.76
CA LEU A 165 -0.24 20.42 27.74
C LEU A 165 0.00 19.02 28.33
N ARG A 166 -0.56 18.00 27.67
CA ARG A 166 -0.25 16.58 27.95
C ARG A 166 0.99 16.13 27.20
N ASN A 167 1.68 15.16 27.78
CA ASN A 167 2.81 14.50 27.14
C ASN A 167 2.32 13.57 26.01
N LEU A 168 2.84 13.77 24.79
CA LEU A 168 2.47 13.00 23.60
C LEU A 168 3.36 11.78 23.31
N THR A 169 4.33 11.44 24.17
CA THR A 169 5.23 10.30 23.94
C THR A 169 4.47 8.99 23.68
N SER A 170 3.43 8.69 24.47
CA SER A 170 2.60 7.49 24.26
C SER A 170 1.83 7.53 22.94
N LEU A 171 1.39 8.71 22.51
CA LEU A 171 0.69 8.90 21.24
C LEU A 171 1.61 8.59 20.05
N TYR A 172 2.88 9.01 20.12
CA TYR A 172 3.88 8.72 19.09
C TYR A 172 4.27 7.23 19.01
N GLU A 173 4.02 6.47 20.07
CA GLU A 173 4.20 5.01 20.07
C GLU A 173 2.99 4.25 19.50
N ASN A 174 1.83 4.90 19.41
CA ASN A 174 0.65 4.29 18.80
C ASN A 174 0.77 4.27 17.26
N LYS A 175 1.24 3.14 16.72
CA LYS A 175 1.48 2.98 15.28
C LYS A 175 0.22 3.12 14.42
N GLU A 176 -0.96 2.74 14.93
CA GLU A 176 -2.23 2.89 14.20
C GLU A 176 -2.64 4.37 14.09
N PHE A 177 -2.47 5.13 15.19
CA PHE A 177 -2.65 6.58 15.17
C PHE A 177 -1.71 7.22 14.16
N ILE A 178 -0.41 6.89 14.21
CA ILE A 178 0.59 7.44 13.28
C ILE A 178 0.30 7.09 11.83
N LYS A 179 -0.16 5.86 11.55
CA LYS A 179 -0.59 5.45 10.21
C LYS A 179 -1.69 6.36 9.69
N LYS A 180 -2.76 6.60 10.46
CA LYS A 180 -3.83 7.49 10.01
C LYS A 180 -3.39 8.97 9.97
N LEU A 181 -2.53 9.41 10.90
CA LEU A 181 -1.99 10.78 10.94
C LEU A 181 -1.21 11.11 9.67
N SER A 182 -0.51 10.13 9.07
CA SER A 182 0.25 10.32 7.83
C SER A 182 -0.61 10.80 6.66
N SER A 183 -1.89 10.43 6.63
CA SER A 183 -2.87 10.93 5.66
C SER A 183 -3.25 12.41 5.86
N HIS A 184 -2.89 13.00 7.00
CA HIS A 184 -3.20 14.38 7.37
C HIS A 184 -2.00 15.33 7.29
N PHE A 185 -0.85 14.92 6.74
CA PHE A 185 0.34 15.79 6.65
C PHE A 185 0.07 17.13 5.96
N LEU A 186 -0.77 17.16 4.92
CA LEU A 186 -1.13 18.40 4.25
C LEU A 186 -1.93 19.33 5.19
N THR A 187 -2.85 18.79 5.98
CA THR A 187 -3.60 19.55 6.99
C THR A 187 -2.65 20.14 8.03
N ILE A 188 -1.72 19.34 8.56
CA ILE A 188 -0.74 19.79 9.55
C ILE A 188 0.16 20.88 8.96
N GLN A 189 0.65 20.69 7.73
CA GLN A 189 1.47 21.68 7.04
C GLN A 189 0.74 23.01 6.83
N ARG A 190 -0.55 22.98 6.51
CA ARG A 190 -1.35 24.21 6.33
C ARG A 190 -1.56 24.99 7.63
N ILE A 191 -1.51 24.33 8.80
CA ILE A 191 -1.54 25.00 10.11
C ILE A 191 -0.30 25.90 10.29
N ASN A 192 0.80 25.66 9.58
CA ASN A 192 1.97 26.54 9.59
C ASN A 192 1.76 27.88 8.86
N GLY A 193 0.63 28.06 8.17
CA GLY A 193 0.32 29.33 7.51
C GLY A 193 0.14 30.47 8.53
N GLN A 194 0.58 31.68 8.16
CA GLN A 194 0.58 32.86 9.05
C GLN A 194 -0.75 33.10 9.75
N THR A 195 -1.88 32.98 9.02
CA THR A 195 -3.23 33.15 9.58
C THR A 195 -3.52 32.19 10.72
N PHE A 196 -3.10 30.93 10.59
CA PHE A 196 -3.31 29.89 11.61
C PHE A 196 -2.39 30.11 12.80
N GLN A 197 -1.11 30.43 12.55
CA GLN A 197 -0.14 30.73 13.61
C GLN A 197 -0.54 31.95 14.43
N ASN A 198 -1.05 33.02 13.80
CA ASN A 198 -1.57 34.19 14.50
C ASN A 198 -2.76 33.84 15.42
N ARG A 199 -3.66 32.97 14.96
CA ARG A 199 -4.80 32.51 15.78
C ARG A 199 -4.34 31.65 16.96
N ILE A 200 -3.39 30.74 16.73
CA ILE A 200 -2.81 29.91 17.79
C ILE A 200 -2.10 30.79 18.82
N GLN A 201 -1.36 31.81 18.37
CA GLN A 201 -0.66 32.74 19.25
C GLN A 201 -1.64 33.55 20.10
N ALA A 202 -2.70 34.12 19.50
CA ALA A 202 -3.74 34.83 20.23
C ALA A 202 -4.44 33.95 21.27
N PHE A 203 -4.68 32.68 20.96
CA PHE A 203 -5.20 31.69 21.90
C PHE A 203 -4.23 31.43 23.06
N LYS A 204 -2.94 31.20 22.78
CA LYS A 204 -1.89 31.01 23.80
C LYS A 204 -1.80 32.21 24.74
N GLU A 205 -1.86 33.43 24.20
CA GLU A 205 -1.83 34.67 24.98
C GLU A 205 -2.99 34.76 25.96
N ARG A 206 -4.23 34.48 25.51
CA ARG A 206 -5.42 34.48 26.39
C ARG A 206 -5.32 33.44 27.50
N ILE A 207 -4.82 32.23 27.20
CA ILE A 207 -4.60 31.21 28.22
C ILE A 207 -3.51 31.63 29.21
N ASN A 208 -2.40 32.20 28.73
CA ASN A 208 -1.28 32.60 29.59
C ASN A 208 -1.63 33.76 30.54
N GLN A 209 -2.72 34.49 30.29
CA GLN A 209 -3.27 35.50 31.21
C GLN A 209 -4.13 34.90 32.33
N GLN A 210 -4.54 33.62 32.22
CA GLN A 210 -5.34 32.97 33.24
C GLN A 210 -4.49 32.46 34.40
N ASN A 211 -5.10 32.35 35.57
CA ASN A 211 -4.52 31.70 36.74
C ASN A 211 -5.32 30.45 37.08
N GLY A 212 -4.68 29.47 37.71
CA GLY A 212 -5.34 28.24 38.16
C GLY A 212 -4.52 26.97 37.95
N THR A 213 -5.11 25.86 38.37
CA THR A 213 -4.64 24.49 38.19
C THR A 213 -4.83 24.01 36.76
N VAL A 214 -4.25 22.85 36.41
CA VAL A 214 -4.40 22.26 35.06
C VAL A 214 -5.87 22.00 34.72
N VAL A 215 -6.65 21.51 35.69
CA VAL A 215 -8.08 21.20 35.51
C VAL A 215 -8.89 22.47 35.26
N GLU A 216 -8.68 23.50 36.08
CA GLU A 216 -9.36 24.79 35.93
C GLU A 216 -9.05 25.44 34.58
N LEU A 217 -7.78 25.41 34.14
CA LEU A 217 -7.39 25.95 32.84
C LEU A 217 -8.04 25.19 31.68
N ARG A 218 -8.11 23.86 31.73
CA ARG A 218 -8.77 23.07 30.67
C ARG A 218 -10.26 23.31 30.63
N ASN A 219 -10.92 23.38 31.78
CA ASN A 219 -12.34 23.73 31.86
C ASN A 219 -12.59 25.14 31.34
N TRP A 220 -11.69 26.08 31.61
CA TRP A 220 -11.77 27.43 31.06
C TRP A 220 -11.66 27.43 29.53
N ILE A 221 -10.75 26.64 28.95
CA ILE A 221 -10.64 26.49 27.48
C ILE A 221 -11.95 25.93 26.90
N GLU A 222 -12.49 24.87 27.51
CA GLU A 222 -13.74 24.23 27.08
C GLU A 222 -14.91 25.23 27.08
N ASN A 223 -14.97 26.11 28.08
CA ASN A 223 -16.07 27.05 28.24
C ASN A 223 -15.92 28.37 27.45
N ASN A 224 -14.69 28.78 27.08
CA ASN A 224 -14.44 30.13 26.56
C ASN A 224 -13.75 30.17 25.19
N GLU A 225 -13.03 29.11 24.79
CA GLU A 225 -12.17 29.16 23.59
C GLU A 225 -12.58 28.19 22.49
N LEU A 226 -13.50 27.25 22.74
CA LEU A 226 -13.87 26.24 21.74
C LEU A 226 -14.40 26.83 20.45
N ASP A 227 -15.27 27.85 20.49
CA ASP A 227 -15.80 28.47 19.28
C ASP A 227 -14.70 29.14 18.46
N PHE A 228 -13.76 29.80 19.13
CA PHE A 228 -12.59 30.40 18.48
C PHE A 228 -11.70 29.34 17.81
N LEU A 229 -11.46 28.22 18.50
CA LEU A 229 -10.67 27.10 18.00
C LEU A 229 -11.37 26.36 16.85
N ASN A 230 -12.67 26.12 16.97
CA ASN A 230 -13.50 25.50 15.93
C ASN A 230 -13.52 26.32 14.64
N GLY A 231 -13.55 27.66 14.74
CA GLY A 231 -13.42 28.57 13.61
C GLY A 231 -12.05 28.51 12.89
N THR A 232 -11.09 27.73 13.41
CA THR A 232 -9.75 27.56 12.84
C THR A 232 -9.68 26.29 12.01
N ASN A 233 -10.26 26.31 10.80
CA ASN A 233 -10.56 25.15 9.94
C ASN A 233 -9.53 23.98 9.92
N ASN A 234 -8.26 24.21 9.55
CA ASN A 234 -7.27 23.11 9.51
C ASN A 234 -6.93 22.56 10.91
N LEU A 235 -6.96 23.42 11.94
CA LEU A 235 -6.73 23.02 13.31
C LEU A 235 -7.91 22.20 13.86
N SER A 236 -9.16 22.62 13.60
CA SER A 236 -10.35 21.86 13.99
C SER A 236 -10.46 20.53 13.25
N THR A 237 -10.08 20.49 11.97
CA THR A 237 -9.94 19.23 11.22
C THR A 237 -8.99 18.25 11.91
N LEU A 238 -7.82 18.74 12.35
CA LEU A 238 -6.84 17.90 13.05
C LEU A 238 -7.32 17.48 14.45
N ALA A 239 -7.96 18.38 15.20
CA ALA A 239 -8.53 18.07 16.51
C ALA A 239 -9.65 17.03 16.43
N ASN A 240 -10.54 17.14 15.44
CA ASN A 240 -11.60 16.17 15.17
C ASN A 240 -11.03 14.81 14.75
N PHE A 241 -9.92 14.79 14.00
CA PHE A 241 -9.22 13.54 13.71
C PHE A 241 -8.70 12.88 14.99
N ILE A 242 -8.06 13.65 15.88
CA ILE A 242 -7.52 13.16 17.16
C ILE A 242 -8.64 12.58 18.04
N SER A 243 -9.80 13.25 18.09
CA SER A 243 -10.94 12.79 18.90
C SER A 243 -11.54 11.46 18.45
N THR A 244 -11.24 10.99 17.23
CA THR A 244 -11.65 9.65 16.77
C THR A 244 -10.87 8.50 17.42
N PHE A 245 -9.84 8.81 18.21
CA PHE A 245 -9.02 7.83 18.90
C PHE A 245 -9.28 7.86 20.40
N ASP A 246 -9.43 6.68 20.99
CA ASP A 246 -9.46 6.51 22.43
C ASP A 246 -8.02 6.48 22.99
N ILE A 247 -7.48 7.66 23.24
CA ILE A 247 -6.09 7.90 23.70
C ILE A 247 -6.04 8.56 25.08
N GLY A 248 -7.16 8.54 25.81
CA GLY A 248 -7.30 9.16 27.14
C GLY A 248 -7.31 10.69 27.10
N PHE A 249 -7.68 11.28 25.96
CA PHE A 249 -7.90 12.73 25.79
C PHE A 249 -9.40 13.01 25.76
N ASP A 250 -9.96 13.18 26.96
CA ASP A 250 -11.42 13.07 27.17
C ASP A 250 -12.19 14.37 26.92
N SER A 251 -11.52 15.45 26.47
CA SER A 251 -12.14 16.76 26.22
C SER A 251 -11.75 17.35 24.87
N ASN A 252 -12.58 18.24 24.33
CA ASN A 252 -12.25 18.95 23.11
C ASN A 252 -11.02 19.84 23.30
N ALA A 253 -10.89 20.47 24.47
CA ALA A 253 -9.69 21.20 24.85
C ALA A 253 -8.41 20.34 24.71
N ASP A 254 -8.42 19.09 25.18
CA ASP A 254 -7.26 18.19 25.05
C ASP A 254 -6.96 17.86 23.58
N ASN A 255 -7.99 17.65 22.76
CA ASN A 255 -7.84 17.39 21.32
C ASN A 255 -7.20 18.58 20.58
N PHE A 256 -7.65 19.81 20.88
CA PHE A 256 -7.07 21.03 20.32
C PHE A 256 -5.64 21.28 20.79
N LEU A 257 -5.37 21.12 22.09
CA LEU A 257 -4.01 21.27 22.63
C LEU A 257 -3.05 20.24 22.02
N THR A 258 -3.54 19.02 21.77
CA THR A 258 -2.77 17.97 21.07
C THR A 258 -2.53 18.35 19.61
N ALA A 259 -3.54 18.84 18.88
CA ALA A 259 -3.39 19.31 17.52
C ALA A 259 -2.35 20.43 17.40
N ILE A 260 -2.33 21.37 18.36
CA ILE A 260 -1.32 22.43 18.43
C ILE A 260 0.07 21.83 18.63
N GLN A 261 0.26 20.94 19.61
CA GLN A 261 1.55 20.29 19.86
C GLN A 261 2.06 19.53 18.63
N LEU A 262 1.21 18.73 17.98
CA LEU A 262 1.55 18.02 16.74
C LEU A 262 1.98 18.98 15.63
N SER A 263 1.29 20.11 15.49
CA SER A 263 1.66 21.12 14.49
C SER A 263 3.03 21.73 14.79
N VAL A 264 3.35 21.99 16.05
CA VAL A 264 4.65 22.52 16.48
C VAL A 264 5.78 21.53 16.18
N ASP A 265 5.61 20.25 16.53
CA ASP A 265 6.62 19.24 16.26
C ASP A 265 6.83 19.00 14.76
N TYR A 266 5.76 18.97 13.99
CA TYR A 266 5.84 18.87 12.53
C TYR A 266 6.56 20.07 11.91
N ASN A 267 6.32 21.28 12.43
CA ASN A 267 6.93 22.50 11.89
C ASN A 267 8.40 22.64 12.26
N ARG A 268 8.85 22.05 13.38
CA ARG A 268 10.27 22.07 13.79
C ARG A 268 11.16 21.37 12.77
N ASP A 269 10.78 20.16 12.35
CA ASP A 269 11.45 19.44 11.27
C ASP A 269 10.45 18.49 10.59
N SER A 270 9.83 18.99 9.52
CA SER A 270 8.80 18.22 8.81
C SER A 270 9.36 16.99 8.10
N ASN A 271 10.64 16.99 7.71
CA ASN A 271 11.27 15.87 7.03
C ASN A 271 11.53 14.74 8.03
N GLN A 272 12.15 15.06 9.16
CA GLN A 272 12.36 14.08 10.24
C GLN A 272 11.03 13.54 10.77
N PHE A 273 10.02 14.40 10.95
CA PHE A 273 8.69 13.99 11.40
C PHE A 273 8.07 12.97 10.44
N LYS A 274 8.07 13.26 9.13
CA LYS A 274 7.54 12.35 8.11
C LYS A 274 8.31 11.03 8.07
N SER A 275 9.65 11.08 8.13
CA SER A 275 10.48 9.87 8.15
C SER A 275 10.20 9.00 9.37
N ALA A 276 10.04 9.60 10.56
CA ALA A 276 9.67 8.88 11.78
C ALA A 276 8.27 8.23 11.66
N CYS A 277 7.30 8.94 11.07
CA CYS A 277 5.99 8.37 10.77
C CYS A 277 6.08 7.17 9.82
N HIS A 278 6.80 7.31 8.70
CA HIS A 278 6.99 6.23 7.74
C HIS A 278 7.63 5.00 8.40
N ARG A 279 8.62 5.20 9.28
CA ARG A 279 9.23 4.12 10.04
C ARG A 279 8.24 3.38 10.94
N LYS A 280 7.41 4.10 11.71
CA LYS A 280 6.38 3.48 12.55
C LYS A 280 5.31 2.74 11.74
N VAL A 281 4.93 3.27 10.57
CA VAL A 281 4.00 2.59 9.65
C VAL A 281 4.61 1.29 9.12
N TYR A 282 5.88 1.32 8.72
CA TYR A 282 6.61 0.12 8.32
C TYR A 282 6.63 -0.93 9.44
N ASP A 283 6.99 -0.54 10.67
CA ASP A 283 7.05 -1.46 11.80
C ASP A 283 5.68 -2.08 12.12
N LEU A 284 4.57 -1.36 11.88
CA LEU A 284 3.22 -1.88 11.99
C LEU A 284 2.92 -2.91 10.90
N GLU A 285 3.20 -2.58 9.64
CA GLU A 285 2.96 -3.48 8.51
C GLU A 285 3.79 -4.76 8.62
N LYS A 286 5.08 -4.63 8.97
CA LYS A 286 5.95 -5.77 9.25
C LYS A 286 5.35 -6.67 10.33
N SER A 287 4.85 -6.11 11.44
CA SER A 287 4.24 -6.91 12.50
C SER A 287 2.96 -7.62 12.05
N LYS A 288 2.13 -6.96 11.23
CA LYS A 288 0.92 -7.56 10.65
C LYS A 288 1.25 -8.71 9.71
N TYR A 289 2.20 -8.52 8.79
CA TYR A 289 2.66 -9.59 7.92
C TYR A 289 3.23 -10.75 8.73
N THR A 290 4.14 -10.46 9.66
CA THR A 290 4.74 -11.49 10.52
C THR A 290 3.66 -12.32 11.21
N LYS A 291 2.66 -11.66 11.78
CA LYS A 291 1.54 -12.34 12.44
C LYS A 291 0.73 -13.22 11.49
N VAL A 292 0.43 -12.72 10.28
CA VAL A 292 -0.23 -13.52 9.24
C VAL A 292 0.58 -14.78 8.93
N PHE A 293 1.88 -14.66 8.71
CA PHE A 293 2.72 -15.82 8.42
C PHE A 293 2.79 -16.80 9.60
N GLU A 294 2.89 -16.31 10.83
CA GLU A 294 2.82 -17.14 12.04
C GLU A 294 1.50 -17.92 12.14
N ASP A 295 0.37 -17.26 11.89
CA ASP A 295 -0.96 -17.88 11.98
C ASP A 295 -1.19 -18.96 10.90
N PHE A 296 -0.51 -18.84 9.75
CA PHE A 296 -0.59 -19.82 8.66
C PHE A 296 0.57 -20.84 8.65
N ASN A 297 1.59 -20.68 9.49
CA ASN A 297 2.74 -21.58 9.48
C ASN A 297 2.40 -22.92 10.15
N SER A 298 1.92 -23.86 9.33
CA SER A 298 1.69 -25.26 9.70
C SER A 298 2.86 -26.19 9.31
N SER A 299 3.95 -25.62 8.79
CA SER A 299 5.09 -26.39 8.27
C SER A 299 6.26 -26.43 9.26
N TRP A 300 7.14 -27.43 9.13
CA TRP A 300 8.40 -27.50 9.88
C TRP A 300 9.44 -26.46 9.41
N GLN A 301 9.17 -25.76 8.31
CA GLN A 301 10.06 -24.74 7.78
C GLN A 301 9.70 -23.36 8.36
N ASP A 302 10.74 -22.58 8.66
CA ASP A 302 10.60 -21.22 9.18
C ASP A 302 10.18 -20.27 8.04
N PHE A 303 8.88 -20.19 7.80
CA PHE A 303 8.28 -19.35 6.77
C PHE A 303 7.83 -18.01 7.38
N LYS A 304 8.65 -16.97 7.20
CA LYS A 304 8.40 -15.62 7.74
C LYS A 304 8.92 -14.51 6.82
N PRO A 305 8.40 -13.28 6.93
CA PRO A 305 8.99 -12.11 6.28
C PRO A 305 10.43 -11.88 6.73
N VAL A 306 11.31 -11.54 5.79
CA VAL A 306 12.73 -11.27 6.07
C VAL A 306 13.15 -9.99 5.39
N GLU A 307 13.78 -9.09 6.15
CA GLU A 307 14.38 -7.88 5.57
C GLU A 307 15.63 -8.24 4.76
N LYS A 308 15.63 -7.89 3.48
CA LYS A 308 16.77 -8.12 2.59
C LYS A 308 16.85 -7.02 1.52
N ASP A 309 18.06 -6.51 1.30
CA ASP A 309 18.33 -5.49 0.27
C ASP A 309 17.40 -4.25 0.36
N GLY A 310 17.09 -3.82 1.60
CA GLY A 310 16.20 -2.67 1.86
C GLY A 310 14.71 -2.94 1.61
N LYS A 311 14.28 -4.20 1.53
CA LYS A 311 12.90 -4.63 1.29
C LYS A 311 12.46 -5.67 2.31
N LEU A 312 11.15 -5.77 2.54
CA LEU A 312 10.52 -6.84 3.32
C LEU A 312 9.85 -7.86 2.39
#